data_AF-A0A0S4QS27-F1
#
_entry.id   AF-A0A0S4QS27-F1
#
_cell.length_a   1.000
_cell.length_b   1.000
_cell.length_c   1.000
_cell.angle_alpha   90.00
_cell.angle_beta   90.00
_cell.angle_gamma   90.00
#
_symmetry.space_group_name_H-M   'P 1'
#
loop_
_entity.id
_entity.type
_entity.pdbx_description
1 polymer ?
#
loop_
_entity_poly.entity_id
_entity_poly.type
_entity_poly.pdbx_seq_one_letter_code
_entity_poly.pdbx_strand_id
1 'polypeptide(L)'
;MLDGDLWKSAHKAHRKLGRPGISVFGAEGLSAKLLLEVLGDRLPHDRVRLSTAGRIRASGFEVEATLADLHQTIWFGDSYTLATFDALREAFGPPIHRRDL
;
A
#
# COMPACT_ATOMS: atom_id res chain seq x y z
N MET A 1 0.48 11.96 -12.54
CA MET A 1 1.50 12.17 -11.49
C MET A 1 1.16 11.26 -10.31
N LEU A 2 1.70 10.03 -10.28
CA LEU A 2 1.50 9.09 -9.17
C LEU A 2 2.60 9.23 -8.08
N ASP A 3 3.75 9.82 -8.42
CA ASP A 3 4.85 10.10 -7.49
C ASP A 3 4.44 11.06 -6.38
N GLY A 4 3.62 12.07 -6.72
CA GLY A 4 3.15 13.06 -5.76
C GLY A 4 2.30 12.46 -4.64
N ASP A 5 1.51 11.43 -4.93
CA ASP A 5 0.55 10.87 -3.97
C ASP A 5 1.23 9.90 -2.99
N LEU A 6 2.19 9.09 -3.48
CA LEU A 6 3.02 8.24 -2.62
C LEU A 6 3.90 9.09 -1.70
N TRP A 7 4.54 10.13 -2.25
CA TRP A 7 5.37 11.04 -1.46
C TRP A 7 4.55 11.77 -0.38
N LYS A 8 3.39 12.33 -0.76
CA LYS A 8 2.47 12.98 0.21
C LYS A 8 2.00 12.02 1.29
N SER A 9 1.68 10.79 0.93
CA SER A 9 1.25 9.76 1.89
C SER A 9 2.35 9.44 2.89
N ALA A 10 3.57 9.19 2.39
CA ALA A 10 4.77 8.94 3.20
C ALA A 10 5.05 10.09 4.17
N HIS A 11 5.03 11.33 3.67
CA HIS A 11 5.27 12.52 4.46
C HIS A 11 4.15 12.78 5.50
N LYS A 12 2.90 12.49 5.15
CA LYS A 12 1.75 12.58 6.07
C LYS A 12 1.86 11.54 7.20
N ALA A 13 2.25 10.31 6.88
CA ALA A 13 2.50 9.28 7.89
C ALA A 13 3.64 9.71 8.83
N HIS A 14 4.76 10.20 8.27
CA HIS A 14 5.90 10.69 9.06
C HIS A 14 5.49 11.77 10.07
N ARG A 15 4.72 12.78 9.63
CA ARG A 15 4.24 13.84 10.54
C ARG A 15 3.28 13.36 11.62
N LYS A 16 2.51 12.29 11.37
CA LYS A 16 1.47 11.80 12.29
C LYS A 16 1.95 10.70 13.23
N LEU A 17 2.81 9.82 12.73
CA LEU A 17 3.19 8.56 13.37
C LEU A 17 4.69 8.51 13.71
N GLY A 18 5.45 9.57 13.40
CA GLY A 18 6.89 9.64 13.64
C GLY A 18 7.73 8.80 12.68
N ARG A 19 7.11 8.08 11.73
CA ARG A 19 7.80 7.22 10.77
C ARG A 19 7.18 7.32 9.36
N PRO A 20 7.99 7.40 8.29
CA PRO A 20 7.47 7.43 6.92
C PRO A 20 6.90 6.07 6.50
N GLY A 21 5.72 6.07 5.89
CA GLY A 21 5.08 4.85 5.39
C GLY A 21 3.82 5.11 4.59
N ILE A 22 3.28 4.06 3.98
CA ILE A 22 2.06 4.13 3.17
C ILE A 22 1.04 3.15 3.73
N SER A 23 -0.16 3.66 4.01
CA SER A 23 -1.29 2.82 4.40
C SER A 23 -1.84 2.09 3.19
N VAL A 24 -2.04 0.79 3.35
CA VAL A 24 -2.60 -0.13 2.36
C VAL A 24 -3.69 -0.96 3.01
N PHE A 25 -4.56 -1.54 2.19
CA PHE A 25 -5.55 -2.49 2.68
C PHE A 25 -4.96 -3.90 2.64
N GLY A 26 -5.05 -4.62 3.76
CA GLY A 26 -4.66 -6.01 3.92
C GLY A 26 -5.88 -6.95 3.86
N ALA A 27 -5.67 -8.16 3.38
CA ALA A 27 -6.70 -9.19 3.16
C ALA A 27 -6.31 -10.52 3.84
N GLU A 28 -5.80 -10.49 5.06
CA GLU A 28 -5.41 -11.73 5.73
C GLU A 28 -6.64 -12.66 5.86
N GLY A 29 -6.59 -13.83 5.20
CA GLY A 29 -7.73 -14.75 5.12
C GLY A 29 -8.85 -14.36 4.14
N LEU A 30 -8.70 -13.26 3.38
CA LEU A 30 -9.65 -12.82 2.35
C LEU A 30 -9.02 -12.89 0.96
N SER A 31 -9.84 -13.18 -0.06
CA SER A 31 -9.40 -13.01 -1.45
C SER A 31 -9.33 -11.52 -1.80
N ALA A 32 -8.55 -11.17 -2.84
CA ALA A 32 -8.51 -9.78 -3.33
C ALA A 32 -9.92 -9.28 -3.71
N LYS A 33 -10.73 -10.13 -4.32
CA LYS A 33 -12.12 -9.83 -4.69
C LYS A 33 -12.99 -9.53 -3.46
N LEU A 34 -12.91 -10.37 -2.43
CA LEU A 34 -13.68 -10.17 -1.20
C LEU A 34 -13.23 -8.91 -0.44
N LEU A 35 -11.93 -8.61 -0.44
CA LEU A 35 -11.43 -7.35 0.11
C LEU A 35 -12.03 -6.15 -0.63
N LEU A 36 -12.11 -6.17 -1.96
CA LEU A 36 -12.71 -5.09 -2.75
C LEU A 36 -14.21 -4.94 -2.45
N GLU A 37 -14.94 -6.04 -2.30
CA GLU A 37 -16.36 -6.03 -1.92
C GLU A 37 -16.57 -5.38 -0.54
N VAL A 38 -15.73 -5.72 0.45
CA VAL A 38 -15.78 -5.14 1.80
C VAL A 38 -15.43 -3.65 1.80
N LEU A 39 -14.50 -3.24 0.94
CA LEU A 39 -14.11 -1.83 0.79
C LEU A 39 -15.18 -1.02 0.05
N GLY A 40 -15.96 -1.63 -0.85
CA GLY A 40 -17.04 -1.00 -1.59
C GLY A 40 -16.62 0.34 -2.23
N ASP A 41 -17.42 1.38 -2.01
CA ASP A 41 -17.19 2.73 -2.54
C ASP A 41 -16.06 3.50 -1.82
N ARG A 42 -15.44 2.91 -0.78
CA ARG A 42 -14.34 3.56 -0.04
C ARG A 42 -13.05 3.67 -0.87
N LEU A 43 -12.96 2.95 -1.99
CA LEU A 43 -11.86 3.09 -2.94
C LEU A 43 -12.16 4.20 -3.94
N PRO A 44 -11.50 5.37 -3.84
CA PRO A 44 -11.79 6.51 -4.71
C PRO A 44 -11.29 6.33 -6.15
N HIS A 45 -10.60 5.22 -6.44
CA HIS A 45 -9.96 4.94 -7.73
C HIS A 45 -10.53 3.67 -8.37
N ASP A 46 -10.64 3.67 -9.70
CA ASP A 46 -11.12 2.54 -10.52
C ASP A 46 -10.06 1.44 -10.71
N ARG A 47 -8.81 1.73 -10.36
CA ARG A 47 -7.66 0.83 -10.49
C ARG A 47 -7.01 0.58 -9.14
N VAL A 48 -6.57 -0.65 -8.95
CA VAL A 48 -5.86 -1.09 -7.76
C VAL A 48 -4.57 -1.80 -8.15
N ARG A 49 -3.61 -1.86 -7.22
CA ARG A 49 -2.43 -2.71 -7.34
C ARG A 49 -2.45 -3.74 -6.22
N LEU A 50 -1.95 -4.94 -6.49
CA LEU A 50 -1.99 -6.05 -5.54
C LEU A 50 -0.59 -6.60 -5.30
N SER A 51 -0.30 -6.93 -4.06
CA SER A 51 0.93 -7.62 -3.68
C SER A 51 0.67 -8.59 -2.54
N THR A 52 1.62 -9.47 -2.28
CA THR A 52 1.64 -10.30 -1.09
C THR A 52 2.59 -9.68 -0.06
N ALA A 53 2.30 -9.86 1.23
CA ALA A 53 3.21 -9.41 2.28
C ALA A 53 4.62 -10.01 2.13
N GLY A 54 4.73 -11.25 1.63
CA GLY A 54 6.01 -11.89 1.33
C GLY A 54 6.82 -11.15 0.26
N ARG A 55 6.19 -10.70 -0.84
CA ARG A 55 6.87 -9.96 -1.90
C ARG A 55 7.31 -8.56 -1.45
N ILE A 56 6.45 -7.88 -0.67
CA ILE A 56 6.79 -6.58 -0.08
C ILE A 56 8.00 -6.72 0.86
N ARG A 57 7.99 -7.73 1.75
CA ARG A 57 9.12 -8.01 2.66
C ARG A 57 10.39 -8.39 1.93
N ALA A 58 10.31 -9.20 0.87
CA ALA A 58 11.44 -9.55 0.03
C ALA A 58 12.06 -8.34 -0.69
N SER A 59 11.29 -7.26 -0.87
CA SER A 59 11.76 -5.99 -1.43
C SER A 59 12.37 -5.06 -0.36
N GLY A 60 12.54 -5.53 0.87
CA GLY A 60 13.17 -4.79 1.97
C GLY A 60 12.21 -3.90 2.78
N PHE A 61 10.90 -4.03 2.60
CA PHE A 61 9.91 -3.25 3.34
C PHE A 61 9.32 -4.00 4.53
N GLU A 62 9.09 -3.28 5.62
CA GLU A 62 8.30 -3.79 6.74
C GLU A 62 6.81 -3.59 6.48
N VAL A 63 5.99 -4.56 6.89
CA VAL A 63 4.52 -4.48 6.82
C VAL A 63 3.97 -4.74 8.21
N GLU A 64 3.26 -3.74 8.74
CA GLU A 64 2.67 -3.78 10.07
C GLU A 64 1.15 -3.65 9.99
N ALA A 65 0.43 -4.51 10.70
CA ALA A 65 -1.00 -4.35 10.88
C ALA A 65 -1.26 -3.18 11.83
N THR A 66 -2.03 -2.19 11.39
CA THR A 66 -2.47 -1.10 12.26
C THR A 66 -3.79 -1.49 12.92
N LEU A 67 -4.08 -0.94 14.12
CA LEU A 67 -5.29 -1.28 14.92
C LEU A 67 -6.64 -0.98 14.23
N ALA A 68 -6.64 -0.41 13.02
CA ALA A 68 -7.82 -0.19 12.21
C ALA A 68 -8.07 -1.40 11.30
N ASP A 69 -9.30 -1.92 11.31
CA ASP A 69 -9.70 -3.07 10.50
C ASP A 69 -9.23 -2.95 9.05
N LEU A 70 -8.55 -4.01 8.57
CA LEU A 70 -8.01 -4.16 7.23
C LEU A 70 -6.92 -3.15 6.83
N HIS A 71 -6.48 -2.23 7.70
CA HIS A 71 -5.38 -1.32 7.38
C HIS A 71 -4.03 -1.88 7.82
N GLN A 72 -3.11 -1.96 6.86
CA GLN A 72 -1.71 -2.20 7.11
C GLN A 72 -0.91 -0.97 6.72
N THR A 73 0.28 -0.82 7.28
CA THR A 73 1.24 0.20 6.85
C THR A 73 2.50 -0.47 6.36
N ILE A 74 2.94 -0.04 5.18
CA ILE A 74 4.25 -0.38 4.64
C ILE A 74 5.20 0.73 5.08
N TRP A 75 6.19 0.37 5.89
CA TRP A 75 7.13 1.34 6.43
C TRP A 75 8.36 1.50 5.56
N PHE A 76 8.86 2.73 5.51
CA PHE A 76 10.13 3.06 4.86
C PHE A 76 11.23 3.25 5.91
N GLY A 77 12.48 3.22 5.44
CA GLY A 77 13.60 3.70 6.24
C GLY A 77 13.53 5.23 6.44
N ASP A 78 14.35 5.73 7.37
CA ASP A 78 14.40 7.15 7.73
C ASP A 78 14.71 8.07 6.54
N SER A 79 15.41 7.52 5.55
CA SER A 79 15.63 8.14 4.24
C SER A 79 14.92 7.33 3.15
N TYR A 80 14.04 7.98 2.39
CA TYR A 80 13.35 7.41 1.24
C TYR A 80 13.53 8.32 0.02
N THR A 81 13.67 7.70 -1.15
CA THR A 81 13.94 8.37 -2.42
C THR A 81 12.94 7.94 -3.48
N LEU A 82 13.08 8.45 -4.71
CA LEU A 82 12.31 7.94 -5.85
C LEU A 82 12.53 6.44 -6.07
N ALA A 83 13.76 5.95 -5.88
CA ALA A 83 14.07 4.52 -5.99
C ALA A 83 13.28 3.66 -4.99
N THR A 84 12.98 4.20 -3.80
CA THR A 84 12.10 3.55 -2.81
C THR A 84 10.69 3.36 -3.37
N PHE A 85 10.13 4.35 -4.06
CA PHE A 85 8.81 4.23 -4.66
C PHE A 85 8.80 3.30 -5.88
N ASP A 86 9.87 3.29 -6.66
CA ASP A 86 9.99 2.39 -7.81
C ASP A 86 10.08 0.92 -7.36
N ALA A 87 10.87 0.62 -6.32
CA ALA A 87 10.90 -0.71 -5.71
C ALA A 87 9.52 -1.12 -5.17
N LEU A 88 8.79 -0.20 -4.53
CA LEU A 88 7.44 -0.47 -4.05
C LEU A 88 6.48 -0.76 -5.21
N ARG A 89 6.54 -0.01 -6.31
CA ARG A 89 5.70 -0.23 -7.50
C ARG A 89 5.98 -1.56 -8.16
N GLU A 90 7.25 -1.94 -8.25
CA GLU A 90 7.65 -3.24 -8.77
C GLU A 90 7.08 -4.35 -7.90
N ALA A 91 7.17 -4.22 -6.58
CA ALA A 91 6.61 -5.19 -5.64
C ALA A 91 5.08 -5.33 -5.75
N PHE A 92 4.38 -4.25 -6.08
CA PHE A 92 2.92 -4.23 -6.31
C PHE A 92 2.48 -4.62 -7.72
N GLY A 93 3.41 -4.73 -8.67
CA GLY A 93 3.08 -5.00 -10.07
C GLY A 93 2.23 -3.90 -10.72
N PRO A 94 1.77 -4.11 -11.96
CA PRO A 94 0.98 -3.14 -12.71
C PRO A 94 -0.41 -2.92 -12.10
N PRO A 95 -1.05 -1.76 -12.36
CA PRO A 95 -2.43 -1.52 -11.93
C PRO A 95 -3.41 -2.38 -12.73
N ILE A 96 -4.45 -2.87 -12.05
CA ILE A 96 -5.54 -3.69 -12.58
C ILE A 96 -6.84 -2.91 -12.39
N HIS A 97 -7.79 -2.99 -13.34
CA HIS A 97 -9.10 -2.41 -13.11
C HIS A 97 -9.89 -3.23 -12.09
N ARG A 98 -10.60 -2.56 -11.18
CA ARG A 98 -11.41 -3.23 -10.14
C ARG A 98 -12.43 -4.22 -10.70
N ARG A 99 -12.90 -4.01 -11.93
CA ARG A 99 -13.88 -4.88 -12.61
C ARG A 99 -13.27 -6.19 -13.16
N ASP A 100 -11.93 -6.26 -13.22
CA ASP A 100 -11.19 -7.41 -13.75
C ASP A 100 -10.70 -8.35 -12.63
N LEU A 101 -11.10 -8.07 -11.37
CA LEU A 101 -10.78 -8.83 -10.15
C LEU A 101 -12.02 -9.56 -9.62
#